data_AF-X0UN38-F1
#
_entry.id   AF-X0UN38-F1
#
_cell.length_a   1.000
_cell.length_b   1.000
_cell.length_c   1.000
_cell.angle_alpha   90.00
_cell.angle_beta   90.00
_cell.angle_gamma   90.00
#
_symmetry.space_group_name_H-M   'P 1'
#
loop_
_entity.id
_entity.type
_entity.pdbx_description
1 polymer ?
#
loop_
_entity_poly.entity_id
_entity_poly.type
_entity_poly.pdbx_seq_one_letter_code
_entity_poly.pdbx_strand_id
1 'polypeptide(L)'
;AIRATGAGDAVYLYSRGGLFGICGMHPTLMNAMVGPSGVEKILTWIGNDEQIPVIDALTFMGTTTRTQESDCAACGKPVYKECTQTACFGRYCQQTPEYVFDAIGLRMNRGVPTMALFGNVTDPAGNTLIRQGEAIRDAFALGVAGAGYNLRLDVGQQMWIGNPANTLGGRSEMMGFNLIVNTGKVDLFTQVACDAIDSFLIDYANNVVGTGGAPSIHAYITAMVRSILYRVDTAGLDRSSVVGHLVMHPRTWECVARAVACEYGLVCDLGA
;
A
#
# COMPACT_ATOMS: atom_id res chain seq x y z
N ALA A 1 -14.17 -34.07 -9.45
CA ALA A 1 -13.58 -34.32 -8.13
C ALA A 1 -12.86 -33.05 -7.70
N ILE A 2 -13.38 -32.34 -6.70
CA ILE A 2 -12.73 -31.15 -6.15
C ILE A 2 -11.59 -31.67 -5.28
N ARG A 3 -10.35 -31.53 -5.75
CA ARG A 3 -9.16 -31.79 -4.93
C ARG A 3 -8.93 -30.54 -4.07
N ALA A 4 -9.50 -30.53 -2.87
CA ALA A 4 -9.01 -29.67 -1.81
C ALA A 4 -7.64 -30.23 -1.37
N THR A 5 -6.64 -29.36 -1.35
CA THR A 5 -5.31 -29.67 -0.85
C THR A 5 -4.99 -28.67 0.24
N GLY A 6 -5.39 -28.99 1.47
CA GLY A 6 -5.05 -28.29 2.69
C GLY A 6 -4.80 -29.31 3.81
N ALA A 7 -4.04 -28.92 4.83
CA ALA A 7 -4.01 -29.69 6.07
C ALA A 7 -5.30 -29.36 6.84
N GLY A 8 -6.08 -30.39 7.22
CA GLY A 8 -7.26 -30.21 8.04
C GLY A 8 -6.89 -29.58 9.38
N ASP A 9 -7.53 -28.46 9.71
CA ASP A 9 -7.28 -27.77 10.97
C ASP A 9 -8.20 -28.37 12.06
N ALA A 10 -7.62 -28.85 13.16
CA ALA A 10 -8.36 -29.56 14.21
C ALA A 10 -9.13 -28.64 15.17
N VAL A 11 -9.17 -27.33 14.89
CA VAL A 11 -9.76 -26.31 15.77
C VAL A 11 -11.22 -26.10 15.42
N TYR A 12 -12.08 -26.85 16.07
CA TYR A 12 -13.52 -26.61 16.03
C TYR A 12 -13.88 -25.38 16.86
N LEU A 13 -14.75 -24.49 16.37
CA LEU A 13 -15.06 -23.24 17.07
C LEU A 13 -15.70 -23.44 18.45
N TYR A 14 -16.71 -24.31 18.56
CA TYR A 14 -17.49 -24.50 19.79
C TYR A 14 -17.33 -25.90 20.41
N SER A 15 -16.33 -26.68 19.99
CA SER A 15 -16.05 -28.02 20.54
C SER A 15 -15.05 -27.96 21.70
N ARG A 16 -14.79 -29.09 22.38
CA ARG A 16 -13.86 -29.18 23.51
C ARG A 16 -12.44 -28.83 23.06
N GLY A 17 -11.88 -27.73 23.57
CA GLY A 17 -10.57 -27.20 23.15
C GLY A 17 -10.64 -26.22 21.97
N GLY A 18 -11.86 -25.90 21.51
CA GLY A 18 -12.14 -24.91 20.49
C GLY A 18 -12.01 -23.46 20.96
N LEU A 19 -11.82 -22.54 20.02
CA LEU A 19 -11.62 -21.10 20.27
C LEU A 19 -12.75 -20.47 21.14
N PHE A 20 -13.98 -20.96 21.00
CA PHE A 20 -15.16 -20.52 21.75
C PHE A 20 -15.81 -21.67 22.54
N GLY A 21 -15.11 -22.78 22.75
CA GLY A 21 -15.63 -24.00 23.38
C GLY A 21 -15.62 -24.03 24.91
N ILE A 22 -15.27 -22.91 25.57
CA ILE A 22 -15.11 -22.84 27.02
C ILE A 22 -16.48 -22.58 27.67
N CYS A 23 -16.85 -23.41 28.65
CA CYS A 23 -18.08 -23.23 29.42
C CYS A 23 -17.99 -22.01 30.34
N GLY A 24 -19.07 -21.22 30.43
CA GLY A 24 -19.17 -20.08 31.36
C GLY A 24 -18.60 -18.76 30.82
N MET A 25 -18.17 -18.70 29.56
CA MET A 25 -17.82 -17.42 28.92
C MET A 25 -19.07 -16.56 28.70
N HIS A 26 -18.90 -15.24 28.73
CA HIS A 26 -19.96 -14.30 28.35
C HIS A 26 -20.24 -14.45 26.84
N PRO A 27 -21.51 -14.41 26.38
CA PRO A 27 -21.89 -14.55 24.96
C PRO A 27 -21.41 -13.39 24.06
N THR A 28 -20.62 -12.44 24.58
CA THR A 28 -20.21 -11.24 23.87
C THR A 28 -18.73 -11.31 23.57
N LEU A 29 -18.38 -11.37 22.28
CA LEU A 29 -17.01 -11.38 21.81
C LEU A 29 -16.60 -9.95 21.44
N MET A 30 -15.73 -9.32 22.23
CA MET A 30 -15.22 -7.99 21.91
C MET A 30 -14.20 -8.07 20.78
N ASN A 31 -14.47 -7.40 19.67
CA ASN A 31 -13.52 -7.27 18.58
C ASN A 31 -12.45 -6.23 18.96
N ALA A 32 -11.19 -6.68 19.05
CA ALA A 32 -10.03 -5.82 19.24
C ALA A 32 -9.21 -5.62 17.95
N MET A 33 -9.65 -6.20 16.83
CA MET A 33 -8.95 -6.08 15.55
C MET A 33 -9.11 -4.66 15.01
N VAL A 34 -7.98 -4.02 14.73
CA VAL A 34 -7.93 -2.78 13.96
C VAL A 34 -7.80 -3.16 12.50
N GLY A 35 -8.77 -2.77 11.67
CA GLY A 35 -8.70 -3.01 10.24
C GLY A 35 -7.45 -2.36 9.64
N PRO A 36 -6.73 -2.99 8.71
CA PRO A 36 -5.66 -2.32 8.01
C PRO A 36 -6.23 -1.07 7.31
N SER A 37 -5.49 0.02 7.36
CA SER A 37 -5.79 1.24 6.62
C SER A 37 -4.57 1.61 5.80
N GLY A 38 -4.76 1.90 4.53
CA GLY A 38 -3.68 2.42 3.71
C GLY A 38 -4.18 3.23 2.53
N VAL A 39 -3.21 3.58 1.68
CA VAL A 39 -3.43 4.39 0.48
C VAL A 39 -4.24 3.64 -0.59
N GLU A 40 -4.51 2.35 -0.43
CA GLU A 40 -5.36 1.56 -1.34
C GLU A 40 -6.77 2.14 -1.52
N LYS A 41 -7.27 2.91 -0.55
CA LYS A 41 -8.57 3.59 -0.62
C LYS A 41 -8.56 4.82 -1.53
N ILE A 42 -7.37 5.41 -1.73
CA ILE A 42 -7.17 6.61 -2.55
C ILE A 42 -6.86 6.20 -3.99
N LEU A 43 -6.22 5.05 -4.19
CA LEU A 43 -5.85 4.55 -5.50
C LEU A 43 -7.07 4.04 -6.27
N THR A 44 -7.16 4.41 -7.55
CA THR A 44 -8.11 3.84 -8.48
C THR A 44 -7.54 2.54 -9.04
N TRP A 45 -8.22 1.43 -8.77
CA TRP A 45 -7.83 0.13 -9.30
C TRP A 45 -8.33 0.00 -10.74
N ILE A 46 -7.39 -0.05 -11.68
CA ILE A 46 -7.66 -0.31 -13.11
C ILE A 46 -7.13 -1.71 -13.40
N GLY A 47 -8.01 -2.58 -13.91
CA GLY A 47 -7.61 -3.93 -14.34
C GLY A 47 -6.77 -3.87 -15.62
N ASN A 48 -5.74 -4.70 -15.69
CA ASN A 48 -4.97 -4.96 -16.90
C ASN A 48 -5.02 -6.48 -17.19
N ASP A 49 -5.09 -6.86 -18.45
CA ASP A 49 -5.04 -8.25 -18.92
C ASP A 49 -3.62 -8.69 -19.32
N GLU A 50 -2.65 -7.76 -19.32
CA GLU A 50 -1.25 -8.06 -19.55
C GLU A 50 -0.58 -8.68 -18.32
N GLN A 51 0.14 -9.78 -18.52
CA GLN A 51 0.89 -10.47 -17.46
C GLN A 51 2.08 -9.64 -16.94
N ILE A 52 2.70 -8.86 -17.83
CA ILE A 52 3.85 -8.00 -17.53
C ILE A 52 3.60 -6.66 -18.23
N PRO A 53 2.98 -5.67 -17.56
CA PRO A 53 2.80 -4.37 -18.15
C PRO A 53 4.16 -3.70 -18.33
N VAL A 54 4.38 -3.18 -19.53
CA VAL A 54 5.59 -2.47 -19.91
C VAL A 54 5.19 -1.04 -20.24
N ILE A 55 5.66 -0.09 -19.44
CA ILE A 55 5.37 1.34 -19.59
C ILE A 55 6.62 2.00 -20.13
N ASP A 56 6.51 2.58 -21.32
CA ASP A 56 7.59 3.32 -21.94
C ASP A 56 7.40 4.83 -21.78
N ALA A 57 8.50 5.54 -21.56
CA ALA A 57 8.52 6.99 -21.38
C ALA A 57 9.61 7.62 -22.25
N LEU A 58 9.25 8.63 -23.04
CA LEU A 58 10.22 9.45 -23.76
C LEU A 58 10.94 10.35 -22.76
N THR A 59 12.24 10.12 -22.57
CA THR A 59 13.05 10.80 -21.53
C THR A 59 13.89 11.93 -22.06
N PHE A 60 14.26 11.88 -23.33
CA PHE A 60 15.10 12.92 -23.92
C PHE A 60 14.82 13.07 -25.41
N MET A 61 14.73 14.32 -25.83
CA MET A 61 14.82 14.72 -27.22
C MET A 61 15.85 15.84 -27.28
N GLY A 62 16.93 15.63 -28.02
CA GLY A 62 17.96 16.65 -28.17
C GLY A 62 18.66 16.53 -29.51
N THR A 63 19.66 17.38 -29.71
CA THR A 63 20.42 17.41 -30.95
C THR A 63 21.79 16.80 -30.73
N THR A 64 22.30 16.07 -31.72
CA THR A 64 23.74 15.73 -31.74
C THR A 64 24.59 17.00 -31.64
N THR A 65 25.70 16.95 -30.90
CA THR A 65 26.74 17.98 -30.93
C THR A 65 27.24 18.13 -32.35
N ARG A 66 26.99 19.29 -32.98
CA ARG A 66 27.57 19.62 -34.29
C ARG A 66 28.04 21.06 -34.33
N THR A 67 29.28 21.22 -34.75
CA THR A 67 29.85 22.44 -35.31
C THR A 67 29.31 22.58 -36.74
N GLN A 68 28.25 23.38 -36.92
CA GLN A 68 27.76 23.80 -38.23
C GLN A 68 28.69 24.89 -38.83
N GLU A 69 30.01 24.67 -38.78
CA GLU A 69 31.01 25.71 -39.07
C GLU A 69 31.39 25.80 -40.56
N SER A 70 30.76 25.01 -41.45
CA SER A 70 31.00 25.12 -42.90
C SER A 70 29.73 24.91 -43.74
N ASP A 71 29.72 25.53 -44.92
CA ASP A 71 28.59 25.56 -45.87
C ASP A 71 28.13 24.18 -46.40
N CYS A 72 28.90 23.13 -46.15
CA CYS A 72 28.59 21.75 -46.54
C CYS A 72 28.58 20.76 -45.36
N ALA A 73 28.59 21.24 -44.11
CA ALA A 73 28.54 20.37 -42.94
C ALA A 73 27.19 19.64 -42.86
N ALA A 74 27.21 18.37 -42.48
CA ALA A 74 25.99 17.59 -42.37
C ALA A 74 25.06 18.16 -41.28
N CYS A 75 23.77 18.32 -41.60
CA CYS A 75 22.76 18.87 -40.68
C CYS A 75 22.65 18.07 -39.38
N GLY A 76 22.40 18.76 -38.27
CA GLY A 76 22.09 18.15 -36.98
C GLY A 76 20.89 17.21 -37.09
N LYS A 77 21.02 15.99 -36.58
CA LYS A 77 19.90 15.05 -36.45
C LYS A 77 19.42 15.05 -34.99
N PRO A 78 18.10 14.96 -34.75
CA PRO A 78 17.58 14.74 -33.41
C PRO A 78 17.97 13.35 -32.92
N VAL A 79 18.21 13.25 -31.62
CA VAL A 79 18.42 12.00 -30.88
C VAL A 79 17.30 11.88 -29.87
N TYR A 80 16.71 10.70 -29.84
CA TYR A 80 15.66 10.34 -28.90
C TYR A 80 16.22 9.34 -27.90
N LYS A 81 15.83 9.45 -26.64
CA LYS A 81 16.03 8.39 -25.65
C LYS A 81 14.68 8.05 -25.04
N GLU A 82 14.40 6.77 -25.01
CA GLU A 82 13.24 6.18 -24.33
C GLU A 82 13.72 5.46 -23.07
N CYS A 83 12.81 5.24 -22.13
CA CYS A 83 13.08 4.45 -20.96
C CYS A 83 11.85 3.63 -20.61
N THR A 84 12.06 2.32 -20.60
CA THR A 84 11.00 1.37 -20.35
C THR A 84 11.06 0.88 -18.91
N GLN A 85 9.92 0.91 -18.24
CA GLN A 85 9.71 0.43 -16.88
C GLN A 85 8.68 -0.70 -16.85
N THR A 86 8.77 -1.56 -15.86
CA THR A 86 7.74 -2.58 -15.61
C THR A 86 7.32 -2.56 -14.16
N ALA A 87 6.03 -2.81 -13.93
CA ALA A 87 5.47 -3.03 -12.60
C ALA A 87 4.97 -4.47 -12.54
N CYS A 88 5.74 -5.35 -11.89
CA CYS A 88 5.31 -6.73 -11.69
C CYS A 88 4.12 -6.78 -10.72
N PHE A 89 3.01 -7.36 -11.18
CA PHE A 89 1.90 -7.70 -10.30
C PHE A 89 2.29 -8.90 -9.43
N GLY A 90 2.06 -8.78 -8.13
CA GLY A 90 2.29 -9.88 -7.19
C GLY A 90 1.29 -11.02 -7.39
N ARG A 91 1.64 -12.21 -6.87
CA ARG A 91 0.75 -13.36 -6.75
C ARG A 91 0.52 -13.66 -5.27
N TYR A 92 -0.74 -13.69 -4.87
CA TYR A 92 -1.17 -14.07 -3.53
C TYR A 92 -1.91 -15.40 -3.57
N CYS A 93 -1.57 -16.28 -2.64
CA CYS A 93 -2.34 -17.49 -2.38
C CYS A 93 -2.81 -17.44 -0.94
N GLN A 94 -4.12 -17.34 -0.74
CA GLN A 94 -4.76 -17.44 0.57
C GLN A 94 -5.71 -18.63 0.52
N GLN A 95 -5.58 -19.52 1.50
CA GLN A 95 -6.42 -20.72 1.61
C GLN A 95 -7.20 -20.64 2.92
N THR A 96 -8.48 -20.95 2.86
CA THR A 96 -9.26 -21.22 4.07
C THR A 96 -8.89 -22.59 4.61
N PRO A 97 -8.98 -22.83 5.92
CA PRO A 97 -8.81 -24.17 6.47
C PRO A 97 -9.90 -25.12 5.91
N GLU A 98 -9.58 -26.41 5.85
CA GLU A 98 -10.56 -27.42 5.47
C GLU A 98 -11.51 -27.69 6.65
N TYR A 99 -12.82 -27.66 6.37
CA TYR A 99 -13.85 -27.94 7.37
C TYR A 99 -14.49 -29.29 7.10
N VAL A 100 -14.62 -30.11 8.15
CA VAL A 100 -15.39 -31.37 8.07
C VAL A 100 -16.88 -31.03 8.15
N PHE A 101 -17.65 -31.49 7.16
CA PHE A 101 -19.06 -31.10 6.99
C PHE A 101 -19.96 -31.51 8.17
N ASP A 102 -19.59 -32.58 8.87
CA ASP A 102 -20.31 -33.09 10.03
C ASP A 102 -20.14 -32.22 11.29
N ALA A 103 -19.09 -31.38 11.33
CA ALA A 103 -18.72 -30.59 12.50
C ALA A 103 -19.15 -29.13 12.44
N ILE A 104 -19.73 -28.69 11.32
CA ILE A 104 -20.18 -27.30 11.12
C ILE A 104 -21.41 -27.04 12.01
N GLY A 105 -21.33 -26.01 12.85
CA GLY A 105 -22.44 -25.61 13.74
C GLY A 105 -22.62 -26.47 14.99
N LEU A 106 -21.78 -27.49 15.22
CA LEU A 106 -21.84 -28.29 16.45
C LEU A 106 -21.33 -27.49 17.65
N ARG A 107 -22.10 -27.56 18.75
CA ARG A 107 -21.72 -27.04 20.07
C ARG A 107 -21.39 -28.21 20.99
N MET A 108 -20.33 -28.08 21.79
CA MET A 108 -19.95 -29.11 22.77
C MET A 108 -21.09 -29.45 23.73
N ASN A 109 -21.80 -28.43 24.21
CA ASN A 109 -22.96 -28.60 25.08
C ASN A 109 -23.88 -27.35 25.02
N ARG A 110 -25.05 -27.42 25.66
CA ARG A 110 -25.97 -26.26 25.78
C ARG A 110 -25.37 -25.08 26.57
N GLY A 111 -24.35 -25.34 27.41
CA GLY A 111 -23.69 -24.35 28.27
C GLY A 111 -22.63 -23.49 27.57
N VAL A 112 -22.22 -23.83 26.35
CA VAL A 112 -21.29 -23.02 25.53
C VAL A 112 -22.12 -22.01 24.73
N PRO A 113 -22.17 -20.72 25.08
CA PRO A 113 -22.98 -19.75 24.35
C PRO A 113 -22.48 -19.53 22.92
N THR A 114 -23.39 -19.20 22.01
CA THR A 114 -23.00 -18.65 20.70
C THR A 114 -22.50 -17.24 20.88
N MET A 115 -21.29 -16.96 20.40
CA MET A 115 -20.68 -15.66 20.55
C MET A 115 -21.31 -14.67 19.57
N ALA A 116 -21.75 -13.53 20.08
CA ALA A 116 -22.15 -12.37 19.30
C ALA A 116 -21.02 -11.34 19.31
N LEU A 117 -20.67 -10.84 18.13
CA LEU A 117 -19.58 -9.88 17.99
C LEU A 117 -19.97 -8.51 18.59
N PHE A 118 -19.11 -7.93 19.40
CA PHE A 118 -19.20 -6.56 19.90
C PHE A 118 -18.11 -5.71 19.27
N GLY A 119 -18.52 -4.71 18.49
CA GLY A 119 -17.68 -4.02 17.53
C GLY A 119 -17.83 -4.63 16.14
N ASN A 120 -17.81 -3.81 15.10
CA ASN A 120 -17.90 -4.28 13.71
C ASN A 120 -16.53 -4.79 13.26
N VAL A 121 -16.50 -5.83 12.42
CA VAL A 121 -15.35 -6.02 11.51
C VAL A 121 -15.63 -5.13 10.31
N THR A 122 -14.78 -4.14 10.07
CA THR A 122 -14.98 -3.16 9.00
C THR A 122 -13.93 -3.30 7.90
N ASP A 123 -14.35 -2.99 6.68
CA ASP A 123 -13.48 -2.77 5.54
C ASP A 123 -12.84 -1.34 5.60
N PRO A 124 -11.98 -0.93 4.66
CA PRO A 124 -11.35 0.41 4.66
C PRO A 124 -12.33 1.57 4.45
N ALA A 125 -13.43 1.30 3.76
CA ALA A 125 -14.49 2.28 3.52
C ALA A 125 -15.37 2.47 4.76
N GLY A 126 -15.20 1.64 5.79
CA GLY A 126 -16.05 1.61 6.98
C GLY A 126 -17.27 0.71 6.77
N ASN A 127 -17.34 -0.05 5.68
CA ASN A 127 -18.40 -1.01 5.46
C ASN A 127 -18.23 -2.18 6.42
N THR A 128 -19.32 -2.60 7.05
CA THR A 128 -19.31 -3.71 8.00
C THR A 128 -19.26 -5.06 7.29
N LEU A 129 -18.14 -5.77 7.39
CA LEU A 129 -17.97 -7.15 6.92
C LEU A 129 -18.70 -8.14 7.84
N ILE A 130 -18.64 -7.91 9.15
CA ILE A 130 -19.44 -8.62 10.17
C ILE A 130 -20.04 -7.55 11.07
N ARG A 131 -21.37 -7.53 11.18
CA ARG A 131 -22.08 -6.49 11.93
C ARG A 131 -22.05 -6.80 13.42
N GLN A 132 -21.95 -5.75 14.24
CA GLN A 132 -22.12 -5.84 15.68
C GLN A 132 -23.47 -6.51 16.02
N GLY A 133 -23.43 -7.48 16.92
CA GLY A 133 -24.58 -8.27 17.35
C GLY A 133 -24.85 -9.51 16.50
N GLU A 134 -24.13 -9.71 15.39
CA GLU A 134 -24.24 -10.92 14.59
C GLU A 134 -23.58 -12.10 15.32
N ALA A 135 -24.31 -13.21 15.42
CA ALA A 135 -23.80 -14.42 16.05
C ALA A 135 -22.90 -15.17 15.06
N ILE A 136 -21.68 -15.51 15.48
CA ILE A 136 -20.76 -16.34 14.70
C ILE A 136 -21.28 -17.77 14.74
N ARG A 137 -22.15 -18.13 13.79
CA ARG A 137 -22.80 -19.46 13.72
C ARG A 137 -22.04 -20.43 12.83
N ASP A 138 -21.26 -19.91 11.89
CA ASP A 138 -20.64 -20.69 10.83
C ASP A 138 -19.12 -20.50 10.82
N ALA A 139 -18.41 -21.63 10.86
CA ALA A 139 -16.96 -21.69 10.75
C ALA A 139 -16.48 -21.25 9.37
N PHE A 140 -17.26 -21.60 8.34
CA PHE A 140 -16.94 -21.27 6.96
C PHE A 140 -16.94 -19.74 6.75
N ALA A 141 -17.99 -19.06 7.19
CA ALA A 141 -18.07 -17.60 7.14
C ALA A 141 -16.88 -16.91 7.83
N LEU A 142 -16.49 -17.39 9.02
CA LEU A 142 -15.32 -16.86 9.74
C LEU A 142 -14.01 -17.15 9.00
N GLY A 143 -13.85 -18.34 8.42
CA GLY A 143 -12.67 -18.71 7.65
C GLY A 143 -12.49 -17.87 6.39
N VAL A 144 -13.57 -17.62 5.64
CA VAL A 144 -13.55 -16.74 4.46
C VAL A 144 -13.24 -15.30 4.87
N ALA A 145 -13.84 -14.81 5.95
CA ALA A 145 -13.54 -13.47 6.48
C ALA A 145 -12.07 -13.34 6.92
N GLY A 146 -11.52 -14.37 7.57
CA GLY A 146 -10.11 -14.41 7.97
C GLY A 146 -9.15 -14.43 6.77
N ALA A 147 -9.44 -15.23 5.74
CA ALA A 147 -8.66 -15.25 4.51
C ALA A 147 -8.67 -13.89 3.79
N GLY A 148 -9.83 -13.23 3.73
CA GLY A 148 -9.96 -11.87 3.18
C GLY A 148 -9.17 -10.82 3.98
N TYR A 149 -9.22 -10.90 5.31
CA TYR A 149 -8.44 -10.02 6.19
C TYR A 149 -6.93 -10.19 5.98
N ASN A 150 -6.43 -11.44 5.93
CA ASN A 150 -5.02 -11.73 5.73
C ASN A 150 -4.53 -11.26 4.36
N LEU A 151 -5.29 -11.53 3.29
CA LEU A 151 -4.97 -11.03 1.96
C LEU A 151 -4.75 -9.52 1.96
N ARG A 152 -5.63 -8.80 2.65
CA ARG A 152 -5.60 -7.35 2.70
C ARG A 152 -4.45 -6.81 3.54
N LEU A 153 -4.11 -7.47 4.64
CA LEU A 153 -2.94 -7.12 5.44
C LEU A 153 -1.65 -7.27 4.61
N ASP A 154 -1.51 -8.39 3.88
CA ASP A 154 -0.38 -8.64 3.00
C ASP A 154 -0.28 -7.60 1.87
N VAL A 155 -1.40 -7.32 1.18
CA VAL A 155 -1.45 -6.31 0.10
C VAL A 155 -1.12 -4.92 0.64
N GLY A 156 -1.68 -4.53 1.80
CA GLY A 156 -1.44 -3.22 2.40
C GLY A 156 0.03 -3.01 2.79
N GLN A 157 0.71 -4.04 3.30
CA GLN A 157 2.14 -3.96 3.61
C GLN A 157 3.00 -3.93 2.35
N GLN A 158 2.75 -4.82 1.39
CA GLN A 158 3.53 -4.91 0.16
C GLN A 158 3.36 -3.68 -0.75
N MET A 159 2.24 -2.99 -0.67
CA MET A 159 2.05 -1.74 -1.40
C MET A 159 3.13 -0.71 -1.05
N TRP A 160 3.65 -0.70 0.19
CA TRP A 160 4.72 0.21 0.61
C TRP A 160 6.12 -0.39 0.42
N ILE A 161 6.34 -1.62 0.88
CA ILE A 161 7.67 -2.23 1.01
C ILE A 161 7.87 -3.49 0.16
N GLY A 162 6.93 -3.82 -0.73
CA GLY A 162 6.97 -5.03 -1.54
C GLY A 162 8.19 -5.07 -2.46
N ASN A 163 8.80 -6.25 -2.57
CA ASN A 163 9.96 -6.46 -3.43
C ASN A 163 9.78 -7.74 -4.26
N PRO A 164 9.65 -7.65 -5.61
CA PRO A 164 9.47 -8.83 -6.46
C PRO A 164 10.66 -9.81 -6.42
N ALA A 165 11.85 -9.39 -5.97
CA ALA A 165 12.97 -10.31 -5.74
C ALA A 165 12.72 -11.30 -4.59
N ASN A 166 11.83 -10.98 -3.65
CA ASN A 166 11.49 -11.83 -2.50
C ASN A 166 10.37 -12.81 -2.84
N THR A 167 10.61 -13.68 -3.84
CA THR A 167 9.64 -14.70 -4.27
C THR A 167 9.92 -16.03 -3.59
N LEU A 168 8.95 -16.57 -2.86
CA LEU A 168 9.02 -17.88 -2.20
C LEU A 168 7.84 -18.75 -2.64
N GLY A 169 8.12 -19.74 -3.50
CA GLY A 169 7.38 -21.00 -3.74
C GLY A 169 5.86 -21.01 -3.99
N GLY A 170 5.18 -19.88 -3.84
CA GLY A 170 3.72 -19.76 -3.76
C GLY A 170 3.22 -18.31 -3.56
N ARG A 171 4.12 -17.39 -3.19
CA ARG A 171 3.91 -15.94 -3.13
C ARG A 171 4.94 -15.25 -4.02
N SER A 172 4.47 -14.33 -4.86
CA SER A 172 5.30 -13.34 -5.55
C SER A 172 4.86 -11.98 -5.06
N GLU A 173 5.78 -11.15 -4.56
CA GLU A 173 5.41 -9.84 -4.07
C GLU A 173 5.19 -8.86 -5.23
N MET A 174 4.29 -7.89 -5.02
CA MET A 174 4.19 -6.74 -5.91
C MET A 174 5.35 -5.78 -5.68
N MET A 175 5.67 -4.95 -6.68
CA MET A 175 6.61 -3.85 -6.50
C MET A 175 5.96 -2.75 -5.64
N GLY A 176 6.53 -2.52 -4.45
CA GLY A 176 6.05 -1.49 -3.53
C GLY A 176 6.50 -0.07 -3.90
N PHE A 177 5.88 0.92 -3.28
CA PHE A 177 6.22 2.33 -3.47
C PHE A 177 7.68 2.66 -3.16
N ASN A 178 8.34 1.92 -2.25
CA ASN A 178 9.76 2.12 -1.98
C ASN A 178 10.65 1.88 -3.21
N LEU A 179 10.28 0.93 -4.08
CA LEU A 179 11.03 0.66 -5.31
C LEU A 179 10.60 1.58 -6.46
N ILE A 180 9.31 1.90 -6.56
CA ILE A 180 8.76 2.77 -7.60
C ILE A 180 9.18 4.23 -7.39
N VAL A 181 9.12 4.70 -6.14
CA VAL A 181 9.48 6.05 -5.71
C VAL A 181 10.94 6.08 -5.28
N ASN A 182 11.82 5.80 -6.24
CA ASN A 182 13.27 5.84 -6.03
C ASN A 182 13.97 6.68 -7.12
N THR A 183 15.24 6.97 -6.89
CA THR A 183 16.21 7.48 -7.87
C THR A 183 17.05 6.34 -8.42
N GLY A 184 17.76 6.58 -9.53
CA GLY A 184 18.60 5.57 -10.17
C GLY A 184 17.79 4.52 -10.93
N LYS A 185 16.63 4.91 -11.48
CA LYS A 185 15.86 4.02 -12.35
C LYS A 185 16.68 3.68 -13.58
N VAL A 186 16.58 2.43 -14.00
CA VAL A 186 17.26 1.91 -15.20
C VAL A 186 16.24 1.41 -16.18
N ASP A 187 16.55 1.52 -17.45
CA ASP A 187 15.74 0.93 -18.51
C ASP A 187 15.75 -0.60 -18.39
N LEU A 188 14.58 -1.20 -18.52
CA LEU A 188 14.37 -2.64 -18.39
C LEU A 188 15.24 -3.43 -19.38
N PHE A 189 15.35 -2.98 -20.63
CA PHE A 189 16.05 -3.73 -21.68
C PHE A 189 17.53 -3.35 -21.83
N THR A 190 17.85 -2.06 -21.83
CA THR A 190 19.22 -1.59 -22.08
C THR A 190 20.07 -1.46 -20.81
N GLN A 191 19.45 -1.47 -19.62
CA GLN A 191 20.11 -1.24 -18.33
C GLN A 191 20.81 0.12 -18.23
N VAL A 192 20.47 1.07 -19.10
CA VAL A 192 20.99 2.43 -19.05
C VAL A 192 20.19 3.23 -18.02
N ALA A 193 20.88 4.07 -17.25
CA ALA A 193 20.25 4.95 -16.26
C ALA A 193 19.32 5.98 -16.92
N CYS A 194 18.14 6.15 -16.33
CA CYS A 194 17.07 7.00 -16.82
C CYS A 194 16.72 8.10 -15.82
N ASP A 195 17.65 9.03 -15.58
CA ASP A 195 17.51 10.08 -14.56
C ASP A 195 16.28 10.99 -14.78
N ALA A 196 15.72 11.04 -15.99
CA ALA A 196 14.55 11.88 -16.29
C ALA A 196 13.25 11.37 -15.65
N ILE A 197 13.12 10.05 -15.44
CA ILE A 197 11.94 9.42 -14.79
C ILE A 197 12.12 9.23 -13.29
N ASP A 198 13.27 9.66 -12.76
CA ASP A 198 13.56 9.55 -11.34
C ASP A 198 12.59 10.36 -10.50
N SER A 199 12.30 9.81 -9.32
CA SER A 199 11.43 10.45 -8.36
C SER A 199 12.16 11.64 -7.74
N PHE A 200 11.43 12.72 -7.48
CA PHE A 200 12.01 13.85 -6.75
C PHE A 200 12.06 13.52 -5.25
N LEU A 201 13.23 13.11 -4.79
CA LEU A 201 13.49 12.79 -3.39
C LEU A 201 14.23 13.93 -2.72
N ILE A 202 13.77 14.34 -1.52
CA ILE A 202 14.52 15.23 -0.64
C ILE A 202 14.69 14.54 0.71
N ASP A 203 15.92 14.50 1.20
CA ASP A 203 16.26 14.01 2.54
C ASP A 203 16.30 15.16 3.56
N TYR A 204 15.56 15.02 4.65
CA TYR A 204 15.56 15.94 5.78
C TYR A 204 16.71 15.67 6.77
N ALA A 205 17.59 14.71 6.47
CA ALA A 205 18.85 14.42 7.14
C ALA A 205 18.73 14.20 8.67
N ASN A 206 17.65 13.53 9.10
CA ASN A 206 17.34 13.26 10.52
C ASN A 206 17.28 14.51 11.42
N ASN A 207 17.03 15.70 10.86
CA ASN A 207 16.85 16.89 11.67
C ASN A 207 15.64 16.73 12.61
N VAL A 208 15.76 17.25 13.83
CA VAL A 208 14.66 17.19 14.80
C VAL A 208 13.62 18.25 14.43
N VAL A 209 12.40 17.77 14.20
CA VAL A 209 11.24 18.60 13.85
C VAL A 209 10.89 19.50 15.04
N GLY A 210 11.02 20.83 14.88
CA GLY A 210 10.70 21.82 15.91
C GLY A 210 11.87 22.35 16.75
N THR A 211 13.11 21.90 16.51
CA THR A 211 14.29 22.44 17.22
C THR A 211 14.77 23.74 16.58
N GLY A 212 15.02 24.77 17.40
CA GLY A 212 15.59 26.04 16.94
C GLY A 212 16.93 25.84 16.23
N GLY A 213 17.05 26.34 15.00
CA GLY A 213 18.27 26.24 14.17
C GLY A 213 18.27 25.10 13.15
N ALA A 214 17.30 24.17 13.20
CA ALA A 214 17.09 23.20 12.13
C ALA A 214 16.32 23.84 10.95
N PRO A 215 16.61 23.48 9.68
CA PRO A 215 15.83 23.97 8.56
C PRO A 215 14.38 23.49 8.69
N SER A 216 13.40 24.33 8.35
CA SER A 216 11.99 23.98 8.56
C SER A 216 11.55 22.84 7.63
N ILE A 217 10.90 21.81 8.21
CA ILE A 217 10.22 20.75 7.46
C ILE A 217 9.14 21.31 6.52
N HIS A 218 8.54 22.45 6.86
CA HIS A 218 7.57 23.14 6.00
C HIS A 218 8.22 23.58 4.68
N ALA A 219 9.44 24.10 4.73
CA ALA A 219 10.17 24.52 3.53
C ALA A 219 10.46 23.32 2.62
N TYR A 220 10.78 22.16 3.19
CA TYR A 220 11.02 20.92 2.45
C TYR A 220 9.75 20.41 1.76
N ILE A 221 8.63 20.33 2.49
CA ILE A 221 7.34 19.91 1.93
C ILE A 221 6.89 20.90 0.84
N THR A 222 7.03 22.20 1.09
CA THR A 222 6.69 23.25 0.12
C THR A 222 7.59 23.18 -1.11
N ALA A 223 8.88 22.89 -0.96
CA ALA A 223 9.80 22.72 -2.08
C ALA A 223 9.41 21.52 -2.96
N MET A 224 9.01 20.39 -2.35
CA MET A 224 8.50 19.22 -3.08
C MET A 224 7.23 19.55 -3.86
N VAL A 225 6.26 20.22 -3.24
CA VAL A 225 5.02 20.61 -3.92
C VAL A 225 5.32 21.57 -5.07
N ARG A 226 6.17 22.57 -4.85
CA ARG A 226 6.55 23.54 -5.90
C ARG A 226 7.30 22.89 -7.06
N SER A 227 8.18 21.92 -6.79
CA SER A 227 8.93 21.25 -7.86
C SER A 227 8.02 20.38 -8.73
N ILE A 228 7.04 19.69 -8.13
CA ILE A 228 6.02 18.94 -8.86
C ILE A 228 5.17 19.87 -9.71
N LEU A 229 4.68 20.98 -9.15
CA LEU A 229 3.84 21.93 -9.87
C LEU A 229 4.58 22.61 -11.02
N TYR A 230 5.86 22.95 -10.83
CA TYR A 230 6.70 23.46 -11.91
C TYR A 230 6.83 22.43 -13.04
N ARG A 231 7.04 21.15 -12.73
CA ARG A 231 7.11 20.07 -13.73
C ARG A 231 5.80 19.91 -14.50
N VAL A 232 4.66 19.96 -13.81
CA VAL A 232 3.32 19.93 -14.41
C VAL A 232 3.14 21.09 -15.40
N ASP A 233 3.45 22.32 -14.97
CA ASP A 233 3.35 23.51 -15.82
C ASP A 233 4.25 23.39 -17.06
N THR A 234 5.49 22.90 -16.90
CA THR A 234 6.41 22.69 -18.03
C THR A 234 6.06 21.52 -18.94
N ALA A 235 5.29 20.55 -18.44
CA ALA A 235 4.78 19.43 -19.23
C ALA A 235 3.52 19.81 -20.04
N GLY A 236 3.02 21.04 -19.90
CA GLY A 236 1.80 21.50 -20.57
C GLY A 236 0.52 20.92 -19.99
N LEU A 237 0.58 20.37 -18.77
CA LEU A 237 -0.59 19.89 -18.04
C LEU A 237 -1.22 21.05 -17.26
N ASP A 238 -2.55 21.10 -17.19
CA ASP A 238 -3.23 22.14 -16.43
C ASP A 238 -3.08 21.87 -14.92
N ARG A 239 -2.42 22.80 -14.22
CA ARG A 239 -2.26 22.79 -12.77
C ARG A 239 -3.58 22.69 -12.00
N SER A 240 -4.68 23.21 -12.54
CA SER A 240 -5.98 23.17 -11.88
C SER A 240 -6.60 21.77 -11.86
N SER A 241 -6.16 20.88 -12.76
CA SER A 241 -6.66 19.52 -12.91
C SER A 241 -5.89 18.48 -12.10
N VAL A 242 -4.70 18.82 -11.58
CA VAL A 242 -3.83 17.87 -10.89
C VAL A 242 -4.28 17.68 -9.44
N VAL A 243 -4.67 16.45 -9.11
CA VAL A 243 -4.96 16.04 -7.74
C VAL A 243 -3.71 15.42 -7.13
N GLY A 244 -3.12 16.11 -6.14
CA GLY A 244 -2.01 15.59 -5.35
C GLY A 244 -2.49 15.06 -4.00
N HIS A 245 -2.00 13.88 -3.60
CA HIS A 245 -2.24 13.31 -2.28
C HIS A 245 -0.96 13.33 -1.46
N LEU A 246 -1.01 13.95 -0.28
CA LEU A 246 0.05 13.87 0.71
C LEU A 246 -0.28 12.74 1.70
N VAL A 247 0.49 11.66 1.65
CA VAL A 247 0.27 10.48 2.49
C VAL A 247 1.40 10.37 3.51
N MET A 248 1.03 10.21 4.77
CA MET A 248 1.98 9.98 5.86
C MET A 248 1.34 9.23 7.01
N HIS A 249 2.16 8.63 7.86
CA HIS A 249 1.69 7.98 9.07
C HIS A 249 1.06 9.00 10.03
N PRO A 250 -0.07 8.69 10.73
CA PRO A 250 -0.76 9.65 11.59
C PRO A 250 0.12 10.31 12.65
N ARG A 251 0.99 9.53 13.32
CA ARG A 251 1.95 10.07 14.30
C ARG A 251 2.95 11.05 13.67
N THR A 252 3.36 10.80 12.43
CA THR A 252 4.30 11.69 11.71
C THR A 252 3.59 12.98 11.31
N TRP A 253 2.31 12.90 10.91
CA TRP A 253 1.50 14.08 10.62
C TRP A 253 1.36 15.00 11.82
N GLU A 254 1.06 14.45 13.00
CA GLU A 254 0.96 15.24 14.23
C GLU A 254 2.27 15.98 14.55
N CYS A 255 3.42 15.32 14.40
CA CYS A 255 4.72 15.95 14.58
C CYS A 255 4.98 17.08 13.57
N VAL A 256 4.69 16.86 12.29
CA VAL A 256 4.88 17.86 11.24
C VAL A 256 3.95 19.04 11.45
N ALA A 257 2.66 18.80 11.72
CA ALA A 257 1.67 19.85 11.97
C ALA A 257 2.05 20.72 13.18
N ARG A 258 2.56 20.11 14.25
CA ARG A 258 3.07 20.83 15.43
C ARG A 258 4.26 21.72 15.08
N ALA A 259 5.25 21.21 14.34
CA ALA A 259 6.40 22.02 13.98
C ALA A 259 6.06 23.18 13.03
N VAL A 260 5.13 22.97 12.09
CA VAL A 260 4.62 24.07 11.25
C VAL A 260 3.96 25.13 12.13
N ALA A 261 3.12 24.72 13.10
CA ALA A 261 2.49 25.66 14.03
C ALA A 261 3.53 26.46 14.86
N CYS A 262 4.60 25.80 15.31
CA CYS A 262 5.72 26.44 16.02
C CYS A 262 6.42 27.51 15.17
N GLU A 263 6.67 27.23 13.89
CA GLU A 263 7.33 28.17 12.99
C GLU A 263 6.53 29.47 12.82
N TYR A 264 5.19 29.37 12.84
CA TYR A 264 4.28 30.50 12.75
C TYR A 264 3.93 31.12 14.11
N GLY A 265 4.65 30.76 15.19
CA GLY A 265 4.51 31.39 16.51
C GLY A 265 3.29 30.94 17.31
N LEU A 266 2.66 29.81 16.96
CA LEU A 266 1.62 29.19 17.78
C LEU A 266 2.27 28.38 18.92
N VAL A 267 1.60 28.34 20.09
CA VAL A 267 2.12 27.66 21.28
C VAL A 267 2.21 26.15 21.05
N CYS A 268 3.44 25.64 21.01
CA CYS A 268 3.78 24.24 20.71
C CYS A 268 3.53 23.26 21.86
N ASP A 269 3.36 23.77 23.09
CA ASP A 269 3.36 22.98 24.32
C ASP A 269 1.94 22.61 24.81
N LEU A 270 0.89 22.94 24.06
CA LEU A 270 -0.50 22.66 24.44
C LEU A 270 -1.13 21.60 23.54
N GLY A 271 -1.00 20.33 23.95
CA GLY A 271 -2.08 19.33 23.83
C GLY A 271 -2.04 18.37 22.63
N ALA A 272 -1.32 17.26 22.78
CA ALA A 272 -1.89 15.89 22.91
C ALA A 272 -0.78 14.96 23.39
#